data_AF-N1JIE2-F1
#
_entry.id   AF-N1JIE2-F1
#
_cell.length_a   1.000
_cell.length_b   1.000
_cell.length_c   1.000
_cell.angle_alpha   90.00
_cell.angle_beta   90.00
_cell.angle_gamma   90.00
#
_symmetry.space_group_name_H-M   'P 1'
#
loop_
_entity.id
_entity.type
_entity.pdbx_description
1 polymer ?
#
loop_
_entity_poly.entity_id
_entity_poly.type
_entity_poly.pdbx_seq_one_letter_code
_entity_poly.pdbx_strand_id
1 'polypeptide(L)'
;MFTTLIRRAGLEKVPFANITCYKSKKVWPPDFSKLSAKQQFRFERKLKRRSKLKWARPRWVKGVKIAQLSSILIVMVYGVLFMDLSAQDSRNGPFCSIRSWFFGLTGDLFNPETFRREKQDTRSAQIISPGK
;
A
#
# COMPACT_ATOMS: atom_id res chain seq x y z
N MET A 1 -15.66 -5.45 6.41
CA MET A 1 -16.09 -4.04 6.62
C MET A 1 -17.43 -3.69 5.94
N PHE A 2 -18.25 -4.67 5.51
CA PHE A 2 -19.50 -4.44 4.77
C PHE A 2 -20.78 -4.62 5.61
N THR A 3 -20.68 -5.10 6.84
CA THR A 3 -21.81 -5.27 7.76
C THR A 3 -22.47 -3.95 8.17
N THR A 4 -21.79 -2.82 7.97
CA THR A 4 -22.30 -1.48 8.28
C THR A 4 -23.16 -0.87 7.17
N LEU A 5 -23.07 -1.38 5.93
CA LEU A 5 -23.86 -0.88 4.80
C LEU A 5 -25.26 -1.48 4.79
N ILE A 6 -25.39 -2.76 5.11
CA ILE A 6 -26.69 -3.44 5.22
C ILE A 6 -27.53 -2.82 6.34
N ARG A 7 -26.89 -2.39 7.44
CA ARG A 7 -27.57 -1.70 8.56
C ARG A 7 -28.03 -0.28 8.23
N ARG A 8 -27.53 0.33 7.15
CA ARG A 8 -27.82 1.72 6.76
C ARG A 8 -28.90 1.84 5.69
N ALA A 9 -29.15 0.80 4.90
CA ALA A 9 -30.17 0.81 3.86
C ALA A 9 -31.60 0.75 4.42
N GLY A 10 -31.80 0.22 5.63
CA GLY A 10 -33.11 0.11 6.28
C GLY A 10 -33.48 1.24 7.26
N LEU A 11 -32.65 2.28 7.38
CA LEU A 11 -32.98 3.43 8.23
C LEU A 11 -33.77 4.45 7.42
N GLU A 12 -35.09 4.36 7.54
CA GLU A 12 -36.01 5.45 7.23
C GLU A 12 -35.47 6.76 7.84
N LYS A 13 -35.59 7.89 7.13
CA LYS A 13 -35.19 9.21 7.63
C LYS A 13 -36.14 9.66 8.75
N VAL A 14 -36.01 9.05 9.92
CA VAL A 14 -36.62 9.59 11.13
C VAL A 14 -35.90 10.90 11.48
N PRO A 15 -36.62 12.00 11.73
CA PRO A 15 -35.97 13.21 12.23
C PRO A 15 -35.27 12.82 13.54
N PHE A 16 -33.95 13.00 13.58
CA PHE A 16 -33.04 12.61 14.66
C PHE A 16 -33.41 13.13 16.07
N ALA A 17 -34.54 13.82 16.24
CA ALA A 17 -35.00 14.40 17.49
C ALA A 17 -35.61 13.39 18.47
N ASN A 18 -36.12 12.24 18.00
CA ASN A 18 -37.04 11.42 18.82
C ASN A 18 -36.49 10.05 19.26
N ILE A 19 -35.28 9.68 18.86
CA ILE A 19 -34.70 8.33 19.07
C ILE A 19 -33.61 8.27 20.15
N THR A 20 -33.19 9.41 20.70
CA THR A 20 -32.11 9.45 21.71
C THR A 20 -32.68 9.71 23.09
N CYS A 21 -32.29 8.89 24.07
CA CYS A 21 -32.65 9.05 25.49
C CYS A 21 -32.34 10.47 26.03
N TYR A 22 -31.38 11.15 25.41
CA TYR A 22 -31.05 12.54 25.67
C TYR A 22 -31.56 13.41 24.52
N LYS A 23 -32.50 14.31 24.82
CA LYS A 23 -32.98 15.34 23.88
C LYS A 23 -31.91 16.42 23.73
N SER A 24 -31.58 16.80 22.50
CA SER A 24 -30.69 17.94 22.30
C SER A 24 -31.38 19.21 22.78
N LYS A 25 -30.70 20.01 23.63
CA LYS A 25 -31.23 21.31 24.09
C LYS A 25 -31.52 22.28 22.92
N LYS A 26 -30.86 22.07 21.78
CA LYS A 26 -31.04 22.84 20.55
C LYS A 26 -31.29 21.90 19.39
N VAL A 27 -32.33 22.17 18.61
CA VAL A 27 -32.61 21.45 17.36
C VAL A 27 -31.54 21.82 16.34
N TRP A 28 -30.99 20.81 15.69
CA TRP A 28 -30.12 20.96 14.52
C TRP A 28 -30.93 20.51 13.30
N PRO A 29 -30.85 21.17 12.13
CA PRO A 29 -30.03 22.32 11.75
C PRO A 29 -30.56 23.64 12.33
N PRO A 30 -29.69 24.66 12.55
CA PRO A 30 -30.16 25.99 12.88
C PRO A 30 -30.87 26.64 11.68
N ASP A 31 -31.95 27.37 11.93
CA ASP A 31 -32.62 28.17 10.89
C ASP A 31 -31.68 29.28 10.40
N PHE A 32 -31.20 29.16 9.16
CA PHE A 32 -30.25 30.12 8.57
C PHE A 32 -30.86 31.49 8.31
N SER A 33 -32.18 31.58 8.12
CA SER A 33 -32.90 32.84 7.90
C SER A 33 -32.93 33.76 9.12
N LYS A 34 -32.74 33.23 10.33
CA LYS A 34 -32.77 33.98 11.59
C LYS A 34 -31.37 34.39 12.08
N LEU A 35 -30.31 34.00 11.37
CA LEU A 35 -28.92 34.25 11.76
C LEU A 35 -28.40 35.55 11.14
N SER A 36 -27.58 36.29 11.89
CA SER A 36 -26.85 37.43 11.34
C SER A 36 -25.91 36.98 10.22
N ALA A 37 -25.76 37.80 9.17
CA ALA A 37 -24.86 37.53 8.03
C ALA A 37 -23.43 37.18 8.47
N LYS A 38 -22.92 37.80 9.54
CA LYS A 38 -21.62 37.49 10.13
C LYS A 38 -21.55 36.06 10.66
N GLN A 39 -22.61 35.57 11.28
CA GLN A 39 -22.69 34.21 11.80
C GLN A 39 -22.87 33.19 10.66
N GLN A 40 -23.70 33.50 9.67
CA GLN A 40 -23.88 32.68 8.47
C GLN A 40 -22.54 32.46 7.75
N PHE A 41 -21.77 33.52 7.51
CA PHE A 41 -20.45 33.42 6.88
C PHE A 41 -19.48 32.50 7.66
N ARG A 42 -19.51 32.52 9.00
CA ARG A 42 -18.69 31.60 9.83
C ARG A 42 -19.11 30.15 9.65
N PHE A 43 -20.41 29.87 9.52
CA PHE A 43 -20.91 28.52 9.27
C PHE A 43 -20.55 28.03 7.88
N GLU A 44 -20.74 28.86 6.85
CA GLU A 44 -20.34 28.53 5.48
C GLU A 44 -18.84 28.22 5.38
N ARG A 45 -17.99 29.04 6.00
CA ARG A 45 -16.55 28.79 6.05
C ARG A 45 -16.22 27.48 6.75
N LYS A 46 -16.90 27.15 7.85
CA LYS A 46 -16.72 25.90 8.58
C LYS A 46 -17.18 24.69 7.76
N LEU A 47 -18.29 24.81 7.03
CA LEU A 47 -18.81 23.78 6.14
C LEU A 47 -17.85 23.51 4.98
N LYS A 48 -17.38 24.55 4.28
CA LYS A 48 -16.39 24.42 3.17
C LYS A 48 -15.10 23.73 3.63
N ARG A 49 -14.62 24.05 4.84
CA ARG A 49 -13.43 23.37 5.42
C ARG A 49 -13.70 21.90 5.72
N ARG A 50 -14.83 21.60 6.35
CA ARG A 50 -15.21 20.23 6.72
C ARG A 50 -15.51 19.37 5.50
N SER A 51 -16.14 19.94 4.46
CA SER A 51 -16.38 19.24 3.20
C SER A 51 -15.05 18.91 2.53
N LYS A 52 -14.12 19.87 2.41
CA LYS A 52 -12.77 19.60 1.88
C LYS A 52 -12.06 18.47 2.63
N LEU A 53 -12.19 18.42 3.96
CA LEU A 53 -11.59 17.35 4.77
C LEU A 53 -12.30 16.00 4.61
N LYS A 54 -13.63 15.97 4.44
CA LYS A 54 -14.39 14.74 4.18
C LYS A 54 -14.16 14.18 2.77
N TRP A 55 -13.96 15.07 1.81
CA TRP A 55 -13.66 14.73 0.42
C TRP A 55 -12.19 14.37 0.19
N ALA A 56 -11.29 14.79 1.09
CA ALA A 56 -9.92 14.29 1.08
C ALA A 56 -9.93 12.76 1.29
N ARG A 57 -9.44 12.01 0.30
CA ARG A 57 -9.25 10.54 0.37
C ARG A 57 -7.76 10.19 0.52
N PRO A 58 -7.13 10.50 1.67
CA PRO A 58 -5.69 10.32 1.84
C PRO A 58 -5.25 8.86 1.72
N ARG A 59 -6.09 7.89 2.11
CA ARG A 59 -5.77 6.47 2.01
C ARG A 59 -5.70 5.98 0.56
N TRP A 60 -6.63 6.43 -0.29
CA TRP A 60 -6.64 6.07 -1.71
C TRP A 60 -5.43 6.67 -2.43
N VAL A 61 -5.17 7.96 -2.21
CA VAL A 61 -4.00 8.65 -2.79
C VAL A 61 -2.69 7.99 -2.34
N LYS A 62 -2.57 7.59 -1.07
CA LYS A 62 -1.41 6.83 -0.58
C LYS A 62 -1.27 5.49 -1.32
N GLY A 63 -2.36 4.76 -1.49
CA GLY A 63 -2.37 3.48 -2.23
C GLY A 63 -1.90 3.65 -3.67
N VAL A 64 -2.45 4.63 -4.39
CA VAL A 64 -2.06 4.92 -5.79
C VAL A 64 -0.59 5.34 -5.87
N LYS A 65 -0.08 6.14 -4.93
CA LYS A 65 1.33 6.54 -4.90
C LYS A 65 2.27 5.35 -4.67
N ILE A 66 1.90 4.42 -3.78
CA ILE A 66 2.65 3.18 -3.57
C ILE A 66 2.61 2.33 -4.83
N ALA A 67 1.43 2.17 -5.44
CA ALA A 67 1.29 1.41 -6.68
C ALA A 67 2.14 2.00 -7.82
N GLN A 68 2.14 3.33 -7.96
CA GLN A 68 2.96 4.04 -8.94
C GLN A 68 4.46 3.84 -8.71
N LEU A 69 4.91 3.93 -7.45
CA LEU A 69 6.31 3.69 -7.11
C LEU A 69 6.69 2.21 -7.34
N SER A 70 5.79 1.28 -7.00
CA SER A 70 6.01 -0.14 -7.26
C SER A 70 6.06 -0.46 -8.75
N SER A 71 5.23 0.18 -9.59
CA SER A 71 5.26 -0.07 -11.02
C SER A 71 6.56 0.44 -11.65
N ILE A 72 7.05 1.61 -11.21
CA ILE A 72 8.35 2.13 -11.65
C ILE A 72 9.47 1.17 -11.25
N LEU A 73 9.47 0.70 -10.00
CA LEU A 73 10.49 -0.24 -9.50
C LEU A 73 10.46 -1.55 -10.28
N ILE A 74 9.29 -2.13 -10.53
CA ILE A 74 9.14 -3.36 -11.32
C ILE A 74 9.73 -3.18 -12.72
N VAL A 75 9.46 -2.05 -13.39
CA VAL A 75 10.01 -1.77 -14.72
C VAL A 75 11.53 -1.60 -14.67
N MET A 76 12.07 -0.92 -13.66
CA MET A 76 13.54 -0.80 -13.49
C MET A 76 14.20 -2.15 -13.25
N VAL A 77 13.63 -2.98 -12.38
CA VAL A 77 14.12 -4.34 -12.10
C VAL A 77 14.09 -5.19 -13.37
N TYR A 78 13.01 -5.14 -14.14
CA TYR A 78 12.92 -5.81 -15.44
C TYR A 78 13.99 -5.30 -16.43
N GLY A 79 14.18 -3.98 -16.51
CA GLY A 79 15.19 -3.35 -17.34
C GLY A 79 16.61 -3.82 -17.01
N VAL A 80 16.96 -3.95 -15.73
CA VAL A 80 18.30 -4.39 -15.31
C VAL A 80 18.48 -5.91 -15.50
N LEU A 81 17.48 -6.71 -15.13
CA LEU A 81 17.62 -8.17 -15.07
C LEU A 81 17.28 -8.90 -16.36
N PHE A 82 16.44 -8.33 -17.23
CA PHE A 82 15.92 -9.04 -18.41
C PHE A 82 16.10 -8.27 -19.71
N MET A 83 16.14 -6.93 -19.68
CA MET A 83 16.41 -6.17 -20.90
C MET A 83 17.87 -6.33 -21.28
N ASP A 84 18.12 -7.10 -22.33
CA ASP A 84 19.43 -7.20 -22.96
C ASP A 84 19.60 -6.01 -23.91
N LEU A 85 20.03 -4.88 -23.35
CA LEU A 85 20.14 -3.62 -24.09
C LEU A 85 21.26 -3.65 -25.14
N SER A 86 22.09 -4.70 -25.14
CA SER A 86 23.26 -4.86 -25.99
C SER A 86 23.22 -6.25 -26.61
N ALA A 87 22.71 -6.34 -27.84
CA ALA A 87 22.81 -7.52 -28.70
C ALA A 87 24.27 -7.90 -29.09
N GLN A 88 25.28 -7.40 -28.37
CA GLN A 88 26.69 -7.57 -28.65
C GLN A 88 27.39 -8.01 -27.36
N ASP A 89 27.68 -9.32 -27.31
CA ASP A 89 28.40 -10.07 -26.28
C ASP A 89 27.83 -10.06 -24.85
N SER A 90 27.00 -11.07 -24.61
CA SER A 90 26.42 -11.51 -23.32
C SER A 90 27.41 -11.82 -22.19
N ARG A 91 28.72 -11.58 -22.39
CA ARG A 91 29.76 -11.78 -21.38
C ARG A 91 30.13 -10.50 -20.62
N ASN A 92 29.91 -9.31 -21.19
CA ASN A 92 30.45 -8.05 -20.64
C ASN A 92 29.39 -6.94 -20.44
N GLY A 93 28.10 -7.30 -20.29
CA GLY A 93 27.04 -6.33 -20.08
C GLY A 93 27.25 -5.50 -18.79
N PRO A 94 26.86 -4.21 -18.77
CA PRO A 94 27.10 -3.30 -17.63
C PRO A 94 26.44 -3.74 -16.32
N PHE A 95 25.42 -4.61 -16.40
CA PHE A 95 24.67 -5.12 -15.25
C PHE A 95 24.99 -6.59 -14.93
N CYS A 96 26.05 -7.17 -15.50
CA CYS A 96 26.41 -8.58 -15.31
C CYS A 96 26.61 -8.93 -13.82
N SER A 97 27.36 -8.12 -13.08
CA SER A 97 27.61 -8.33 -11.64
C SER A 97 26.34 -8.24 -10.78
N ILE A 98 25.39 -7.36 -11.14
CA ILE A 98 24.12 -7.25 -10.43
C ILE A 98 23.21 -8.44 -10.74
N ARG A 99 23.20 -8.91 -11.99
CA ARG A 99 22.40 -10.05 -12.44
C ARG A 99 22.89 -11.36 -11.81
N SER A 100 24.19 -11.61 -11.77
CA SER A 100 24.77 -12.82 -11.17
C SER A 100 24.56 -12.86 -9.66
N TRP A 101 24.72 -11.73 -8.97
CA TRP A 101 24.42 -11.60 -7.54
C TRP A 101 22.92 -11.85 -7.25
N PHE A 102 22.02 -11.24 -8.02
CA PHE A 102 20.58 -11.41 -7.83
C PHE A 102 20.13 -12.86 -8.05
N PHE A 103 20.61 -13.52 -9.11
CA PHE A 103 20.30 -14.93 -9.36
C PHE A 103 20.95 -15.88 -8.35
N GLY A 104 22.14 -15.55 -7.82
CA GLY A 104 22.76 -16.29 -6.72
C GLY A 104 21.93 -16.22 -5.43
N LEU A 105 21.47 -15.01 -5.07
CA LEU A 105 20.68 -14.79 -3.86
C LEU A 105 19.25 -15.37 -3.97
N THR A 106 18.60 -15.25 -5.12
CA THR A 106 17.29 -15.88 -5.35
C THR A 106 17.40 -17.40 -5.44
N GLY A 107 18.48 -17.93 -6.01
CA GLY A 107 18.76 -19.38 -6.01
C GLY A 107 18.85 -19.96 -4.60
N ASP A 108 19.52 -19.25 -3.68
CA ASP A 108 19.64 -19.64 -2.26
C ASP A 108 18.31 -19.61 -1.51
N LEU A 109 17.55 -18.53 -1.67
CA LEU A 109 16.29 -18.37 -0.95
C LEU A 109 15.17 -19.31 -1.45
N PHE A 110 15.13 -19.62 -2.75
CA PHE A 110 14.05 -20.43 -3.33
C PHE A 110 14.37 -21.93 -3.44
N ASN A 111 15.65 -22.34 -3.41
CA ASN A 111 16.06 -23.75 -3.47
C ASN A 111 17.01 -24.10 -2.31
N PRO A 112 16.52 -24.27 -1.06
CA PRO A 112 17.37 -24.61 0.08
C PRO A 112 18.06 -26.00 -0.06
N GLU A 113 17.55 -26.84 -0.97
CA GLU A 113 18.10 -28.17 -1.25
C GLU A 113 19.50 -28.13 -1.88
N THR A 114 19.85 -27.05 -2.61
CA THR A 114 21.19 -26.88 -3.20
C THR A 114 22.25 -26.65 -2.13
N PHE A 115 21.93 -25.85 -1.11
CA PHE A 115 22.79 -25.62 0.06
C PHE A 115 23.00 -26.89 0.88
N ARG A 116 21.96 -27.73 0.97
CA ARG A 116 22.04 -29.01 1.67
C ARG A 116 22.93 -30.01 0.96
N ARG A 117 22.89 -30.03 -0.38
CA ARG A 117 23.74 -30.84 -1.25
C ARG A 117 25.20 -30.42 -1.14
N GLU A 118 25.49 -29.12 -1.25
CA GLU A 118 26.86 -28.59 -1.18
C GLU A 118 27.52 -28.90 0.18
N LYS A 119 26.77 -28.78 1.28
CA LYS A 119 27.25 -29.13 2.62
C LYS A 119 27.47 -30.63 2.83
N GLN A 120 26.68 -31.49 2.15
CA GLN A 120 26.88 -32.93 2.14
C GLN A 120 28.13 -33.29 1.36
N ASP A 121 28.30 -32.75 0.16
CA ASP A 121 29.46 -32.99 -0.71
C ASP A 121 30.77 -32.59 -0.02
N THR A 122 30.78 -31.43 0.64
CA THR A 122 31.93 -30.94 1.43
C THR A 122 32.24 -31.84 2.63
N ARG A 123 31.21 -32.39 3.30
CA ARG A 123 31.38 -33.37 4.39
C ARG A 123 31.91 -34.71 3.90
N SER A 124 31.40 -35.24 2.79
CA SER A 124 31.93 -36.46 2.18
C SER A 124 33.36 -36.28 1.68
N ALA A 125 33.72 -35.11 1.13
CA ALA A 125 35.09 -34.79 0.75
C ALA A 125 36.05 -34.75 1.95
N GLN A 126 35.59 -34.28 3.12
CA GLN A 126 36.37 -34.34 4.37
C GLN A 126 36.51 -35.76 4.94
N ILE A 127 35.53 -36.65 4.74
CA ILE A 127 35.58 -38.04 5.20
C ILE A 127 36.53 -38.88 4.32
N ILE A 128 36.63 -38.56 3.02
CA ILE A 128 37.46 -39.31 2.05
C ILE A 128 38.94 -38.90 2.10
N SER A 129 39.27 -37.76 2.71
CA SER A 129 40.66 -37.35 2.96
C SER A 129 41.01 -37.55 4.44
N PRO A 130 41.37 -38.77 4.88
CA PRO A 130 41.92 -38.98 6.22
C PRO A 130 43.25 -38.21 6.30
N GLY A 131 43.36 -37.33 7.29
CA GLY A 131 44.51 -36.47 7.50
C GLY A 131 45.84 -37.23 7.43
N LYS A 132 46.82 -36.59 6.78
CA LYS A 132 48.23 -36.84 7.06
C LYS A 132 48.59 -36.28 8.44
#